data_AF-A0A7S0B7G1-F1
#
_entry.id   AF-A0A7S0B7G1-F1
#
_cell.length_a   1.000
_cell.length_b   1.000
_cell.length_c   1.000
_cell.angle_alpha   90.00
_cell.angle_beta   90.00
_cell.angle_gamma   90.00
#
_symmetry.space_group_name_H-M   'P 1'
#
loop_
_entity.id
_entity.type
_entity.pdbx_description
1 polymer ?
#
loop_
_entity_poly.entity_id
_entity_poly.type
_entity_poly.pdbx_seq_one_letter_code
_entity_poly.pdbx_strand_id
1 'polypeptide(L)'
;MDALYDLRHAGNPNVGMGLRTEDSEEVKRRMKRVPSHKIAKNPGEDLTLLEFTLVDCSDTPEQLHDGVNLISKGRCVATDLGSTRHPTMLGASRAFQVIKRKLEVLEPLVLAIRQFNEISTRKQEIVKAIEAGAKPEDVAPQAIMLNHLLEDSVHERPYGAPHEADRLDWEVFVSTFKLPKNHLAFYQAEAAVHREQDEWMDLVLDVAMHHIEEERSTTTEASGASPASPAAEVARRLFLLMDGCAIPSDNPRLVKTEMLAEAQKCRRLLAHTKHQAREVEGNTSARTLREVAERLNGICLDAIEWGVKKNHPDIAKALEITQKIRARGVYLFAAQLMSERRCHLGEAEDAAKEVEAAVREAQAFGCSLDLEHMEAARKLSTKLREEEGLRKRQANSDKRYSEAHGLQRRVV
;
A
#
# COMPACT_ATOMS: atom_id res chain seq x y z
N MET A 1 18.46 55.97 -6.24
CA MET A 1 19.29 54.89 -5.64
C MET A 1 18.68 54.35 -4.35
N ASP A 2 17.71 55.03 -3.73
CA ASP A 2 17.13 54.59 -2.44
C ASP A 2 16.18 53.38 -2.52
N ALA A 3 15.62 53.06 -3.69
CA ALA A 3 14.71 51.91 -3.86
C ALA A 3 15.38 50.52 -3.76
N LEU A 4 16.72 50.45 -3.84
CA LEU A 4 17.48 49.19 -3.72
C LEU A 4 17.88 48.86 -2.27
N TYR A 5 17.77 49.83 -1.35
CA TYR A 5 18.10 49.65 0.07
C TYR A 5 16.93 49.02 0.86
N ASP A 6 15.70 49.19 0.36
CA ASP A 6 14.46 48.73 1.03
C ASP A 6 14.22 47.21 0.92
N LEU A 7 14.87 46.54 -0.03
CA LEU A 7 14.71 45.09 -0.27
C LEU A 7 15.31 44.19 0.83
N ARG A 8 16.16 44.72 1.71
CA ARG A 8 16.79 43.93 2.78
C ARG A 8 15.98 43.87 4.07
N HIS A 9 14.96 44.73 4.23
CA HIS A 9 14.20 44.87 5.48
C HIS A 9 12.74 44.41 5.36
N ALA A 10 12.25 44.13 4.15
CA ALA A 10 10.89 43.66 3.92
C ALA A 10 10.59 42.23 4.43
N GLY A 11 11.59 41.52 4.97
CA GLY A 11 11.48 40.11 5.36
C GLY A 11 11.30 39.80 6.85
N ASN A 12 11.15 40.79 7.75
CA ASN A 12 11.01 40.46 9.18
C ASN A 12 10.12 41.43 9.98
N PRO A 13 8.79 41.23 10.00
CA PRO A 13 7.88 41.95 10.90
C PRO A 13 7.80 41.36 12.33
N ASN A 14 8.50 40.26 12.64
CA ASN A 14 8.34 39.53 13.90
C ASN A 14 9.26 39.99 15.05
N VAL A 15 9.55 41.29 15.12
CA VAL A 15 10.13 41.89 16.33
C VAL A 15 8.98 42.31 17.26
N GLY A 16 8.44 41.36 18.04
CA GLY A 16 7.76 41.72 19.30
C GLY A 16 6.36 41.18 19.57
N MET A 17 6.12 39.86 19.47
CA MET A 17 4.97 39.25 20.18
C MET A 17 5.40 38.05 21.02
N GLY A 18 5.60 38.31 22.31
CA GLY A 18 5.79 37.27 23.33
C GLY A 18 4.45 36.63 23.68
N LEU A 19 4.20 35.44 23.14
CA LEU A 19 3.11 34.58 23.59
C LEU A 19 3.53 33.85 24.87
N ARG A 20 2.80 34.12 25.96
CA ARG A 20 2.84 33.33 27.20
C ARG A 20 2.06 32.05 26.95
N THR A 21 2.72 30.90 26.99
CA THR A 21 2.07 29.58 27.04
C THR A 21 2.25 28.99 28.43
N GLU A 22 1.14 28.50 28.97
CA GLU A 22 1.03 27.89 30.30
C GLU A 22 1.77 26.55 30.36
N ASP A 23 2.31 26.29 31.55
CA ASP A 23 3.30 25.27 31.86
C ASP A 23 2.75 23.84 31.87
N SER A 24 3.27 22.98 30.99
CA SER A 24 3.37 21.54 31.24
C SER A 24 4.85 21.16 31.38
N GLU A 25 5.30 21.00 32.64
CA GLU A 25 6.67 20.63 33.03
C GLU A 25 7.15 19.30 32.40
N GLU A 26 6.22 18.42 32.02
CA GLU A 26 6.53 17.09 31.50
C GLU A 26 6.94 17.12 30.02
N VAL A 27 6.37 18.03 29.23
CA VAL A 27 6.78 18.28 27.83
C VAL A 27 8.17 18.92 27.79
N LYS A 28 8.50 19.79 28.75
CA LYS A 28 9.83 20.42 28.86
C LYS A 28 10.95 19.42 29.14
N ARG A 29 10.67 18.27 29.78
CA ARG A 29 11.69 17.26 30.11
C ARG A 29 12.02 16.32 28.95
N ARG A 30 11.09 16.12 28.00
CA ARG A 30 11.31 15.24 26.82
C ARG A 30 11.87 15.96 25.60
N MET A 31 11.74 17.28 25.50
CA MET A 31 12.50 18.05 24.51
C MET A 31 13.98 18.05 24.91
N LYS A 32 14.78 17.19 24.25
CA LYS A 32 16.25 17.35 24.23
C LYS A 32 16.54 18.82 23.94
N ARG A 33 17.24 19.50 24.86
CA ARG A 33 17.64 20.90 24.69
C ARG A 33 18.15 21.06 23.27
N VAL A 34 17.38 21.76 22.43
CA VAL A 34 17.81 22.13 21.09
C VAL A 34 19.18 22.79 21.29
N PRO A 35 20.24 22.35 20.59
CA PRO A 35 21.54 22.98 20.69
C PRO A 35 21.35 24.48 20.54
N SER A 36 21.63 25.24 21.60
CA SER A 36 21.56 26.70 21.54
C SER A 36 22.74 27.15 20.69
N HIS A 37 22.57 27.13 19.37
CA HIS A 37 23.46 27.84 18.48
C HIS A 37 23.53 29.28 18.99
N LYS A 38 24.74 29.81 19.17
CA LYS A 38 24.96 31.21 19.52
C LYS A 38 24.25 32.04 18.45
N ILE A 39 23.08 32.57 18.77
CA ILE A 39 22.36 33.51 17.90
C ILE A 39 23.27 34.74 17.84
N ALA A 40 23.92 34.96 16.69
CA ALA A 40 24.63 36.20 16.44
C ALA A 40 23.66 37.36 16.70
N LYS A 41 24.11 38.48 17.28
CA LYS A 41 23.22 39.58 17.70
C LYS A 41 22.39 40.16 16.55
N ASN A 42 22.83 39.97 15.30
CA ASN A 42 22.05 40.10 14.06
C ASN A 42 22.52 39.02 13.07
N PRO A 43 21.93 37.82 13.05
CA PRO A 43 22.40 36.72 12.19
C PRO A 43 22.17 36.98 10.70
N GLY A 44 21.48 38.08 10.34
CA GLY A 44 21.19 38.46 8.96
C GLY A 44 22.06 39.58 8.39
N GLU A 45 22.96 40.22 9.15
CA GLU A 45 23.77 41.33 8.62
C GLU A 45 24.78 40.87 7.56
N ASP A 46 25.28 39.64 7.67
CA ASP A 46 26.30 39.08 6.77
C ASP A 46 25.73 38.13 5.71
N LEU A 47 24.44 37.79 5.75
CA LEU A 47 23.84 36.86 4.81
C LEU A 47 23.37 37.58 3.54
N THR A 48 23.67 36.96 2.40
CA THR A 48 23.01 37.36 1.16
C THR A 48 21.51 37.05 1.22
N LEU A 49 20.69 37.74 0.42
CA LEU A 49 19.25 37.48 0.34
C LEU A 49 18.96 35.98 0.09
N LEU A 50 19.75 35.34 -0.77
CA LEU A 50 19.61 33.92 -1.07
C LEU A 50 19.89 33.05 0.16
N GLU A 51 20.99 33.29 0.88
CA GLU A 51 21.34 32.51 2.07
C GLU A 51 20.31 32.69 3.18
N PHE A 52 19.80 33.91 3.35
CA PHE A 52 18.71 34.18 4.28
C PHE A 52 17.47 33.34 3.93
N THR A 53 17.01 33.36 2.67
CA THR A 53 15.84 32.56 2.23
C THR A 53 16.03 31.04 2.45
N LEU A 54 17.25 30.54 2.24
CA LEU A 54 17.58 29.12 2.40
C LEU A 54 17.59 28.67 3.87
N VAL A 55 17.98 29.56 4.79
CA VAL A 55 18.14 29.24 6.22
C VAL A 55 16.86 29.56 7.01
N ASP A 56 16.04 30.49 6.56
CA ASP A 56 14.82 30.86 7.27
C ASP A 56 13.91 29.64 7.46
N CYS A 57 13.41 29.50 8.67
CA CYS A 57 12.56 28.40 9.12
C CYS A 57 11.21 28.91 9.61
N SER A 58 10.95 30.21 9.49
CA SER A 58 9.80 30.90 10.08
C SER A 58 8.85 31.51 9.05
N ASP A 59 9.08 31.27 7.77
CA ASP A 59 8.23 31.76 6.69
C ASP A 59 6.81 31.19 6.78
N THR A 60 5.83 32.03 6.44
CA THR A 60 4.45 31.61 6.18
C THR A 60 4.13 31.71 4.68
N PRO A 61 3.12 30.98 4.16
CA PRO A 61 2.69 31.09 2.78
C PRO A 61 2.37 32.55 2.37
N GLU A 62 1.74 33.32 3.24
CA GLU A 62 1.40 34.73 2.99
C GLU A 62 2.67 35.59 2.82
N GLN A 63 3.65 35.42 3.70
CA GLN A 63 4.94 36.12 3.61
C GLN A 63 5.68 35.77 2.32
N LEU A 64 5.66 34.49 1.91
CA LEU A 64 6.29 34.05 0.67
C LEU A 64 5.56 34.59 -0.56
N HIS A 65 4.22 34.64 -0.57
CA HIS A 65 3.44 35.27 -1.63
C HIS A 65 3.79 36.76 -1.79
N ASP A 66 3.84 37.49 -0.68
CA ASP A 66 4.25 38.89 -0.68
C ASP A 66 5.68 39.07 -1.19
N GLY A 67 6.59 38.18 -0.77
CA GLY A 67 7.97 38.12 -1.26
C GLY A 67 8.06 37.87 -2.77
N VAL A 68 7.28 36.92 -3.31
CA VAL A 68 7.19 36.66 -4.75
C VAL A 68 6.69 37.91 -5.48
N ASN A 69 5.64 38.55 -4.98
CA ASN A 69 5.07 39.76 -5.59
C ASN A 69 6.06 40.93 -5.57
N LEU A 70 6.72 41.16 -4.44
CA LEU A 70 7.70 42.23 -4.25
C LEU A 70 8.89 42.07 -5.20
N ILE A 71 9.52 40.90 -5.21
CA ILE A 71 10.69 40.65 -6.06
C ILE A 71 10.28 40.66 -7.53
N SER A 72 9.11 40.15 -7.90
CA SER A 72 8.63 40.20 -9.28
C SER A 72 8.50 41.65 -9.78
N LYS A 73 7.90 42.55 -8.98
CA LYS A 73 7.80 43.99 -9.31
C LYS A 73 9.17 44.63 -9.44
N GLY A 74 10.06 44.39 -8.48
CA GLY A 74 11.44 44.91 -8.52
C GLY A 74 12.22 44.44 -9.76
N ARG A 75 12.02 43.19 -10.17
CA ARG A 75 12.62 42.62 -11.39
C ARG A 75 12.10 43.26 -12.67
N CYS A 76 10.81 43.56 -12.76
CA CYS A 76 10.26 44.31 -13.89
C CYS A 76 10.93 45.69 -14.01
N VAL A 77 10.96 46.46 -12.92
CA VAL A 77 11.59 47.80 -12.90
C VAL A 77 13.07 47.75 -13.29
N ALA A 78 13.82 46.80 -12.74
CA ALA A 78 15.24 46.64 -13.08
C ALA A 78 15.45 46.21 -14.55
N THR A 79 14.50 45.48 -15.12
CA THR A 79 14.52 45.07 -16.54
C THR A 79 14.28 46.28 -17.45
N ASP A 80 13.29 47.11 -17.11
CA ASP A 80 12.98 48.35 -17.84
C ASP A 80 14.15 49.35 -17.83
N LEU A 81 14.95 49.33 -16.76
CA LEU A 81 16.16 50.14 -16.61
C LEU A 81 17.42 49.48 -17.19
N GLY A 82 17.31 48.36 -17.91
CA GLY A 82 18.44 47.69 -18.57
C GLY A 82 19.43 47.00 -17.62
N SER A 83 19.08 46.81 -16.34
CA SER A 83 19.97 46.27 -15.30
C SER A 83 19.91 44.74 -15.15
N THR A 84 19.39 44.02 -16.16
CA THR A 84 19.15 42.56 -16.09
C THR A 84 20.39 41.72 -15.84
N ARG A 85 21.57 42.20 -16.25
CA ARG A 85 22.86 41.50 -16.10
C ARG A 85 23.63 41.91 -14.82
N HIS A 86 23.06 42.79 -14.00
CA HIS A 86 23.74 43.23 -12.78
C HIS A 86 23.85 42.06 -11.78
N PRO A 87 24.98 41.86 -11.09
CA PRO A 87 25.15 40.75 -10.13
C PRO A 87 24.04 40.67 -9.07
N THR A 88 23.59 41.82 -8.56
CA THR A 88 22.44 41.88 -7.63
C THR A 88 21.16 41.32 -8.23
N MET A 89 20.91 41.55 -9.52
CA MET A 89 19.73 41.02 -10.21
C MET A 89 19.81 39.52 -10.43
N LEU A 90 21.01 38.97 -10.66
CA LEU A 90 21.23 37.53 -10.74
C LEU A 90 20.99 36.87 -9.37
N GLY A 91 21.53 37.44 -8.29
CA GLY A 91 21.28 36.98 -6.92
C GLY A 91 19.80 37.04 -6.53
N ALA A 92 19.12 38.15 -6.83
CA ALA A 92 17.68 38.30 -6.59
C ALA A 92 16.84 37.32 -7.41
N SER A 93 17.24 37.02 -8.65
CA SER A 93 16.56 36.03 -9.49
C SER A 93 16.67 34.61 -8.93
N ARG A 94 17.82 34.25 -8.36
CA ARG A 94 18.02 32.98 -7.66
C ARG A 94 17.19 32.90 -6.38
N ALA A 95 17.25 33.93 -5.52
CA ALA A 95 16.43 34.00 -4.32
C ALA A 95 14.93 33.88 -4.65
N PHE A 96 14.46 34.57 -5.69
CA PHE A 96 13.09 34.47 -6.17
C PHE A 96 12.65 33.04 -6.53
N GLN A 97 13.51 32.27 -7.21
CA GLN A 97 13.20 30.88 -7.54
C GLN A 97 13.11 30.00 -6.29
N VAL A 98 13.97 30.23 -5.30
CA VAL A 98 13.90 29.54 -4.00
C VAL A 98 12.62 29.92 -3.24
N ILE A 99 12.25 31.21 -3.18
CA ILE A 99 11.00 31.65 -2.53
C ILE A 99 9.78 30.98 -3.18
N LYS A 100 9.72 30.96 -4.52
CA LYS A 100 8.64 30.27 -5.25
C LYS A 100 8.58 28.79 -4.89
N ARG A 101 9.71 28.11 -4.92
CA ARG A 101 9.75 26.68 -4.59
C ARG A 101 9.37 26.43 -3.13
N LYS A 102 9.84 27.26 -2.22
CA LYS A 102 9.51 27.19 -0.79
C LYS A 102 8.00 27.33 -0.58
N LEU A 103 7.37 28.27 -1.28
CA LEU A 103 5.92 28.46 -1.27
C LEU A 103 5.19 27.20 -1.79
N GLU A 104 5.60 26.66 -2.94
CA GLU A 104 5.01 25.43 -3.52
C GLU A 104 5.05 24.23 -2.58
N VAL A 105 6.08 24.13 -1.72
CA VAL A 105 6.21 23.05 -0.73
C VAL A 105 5.46 23.38 0.56
N LEU A 106 5.54 24.62 1.03
CA LEU A 106 4.97 25.04 2.31
C LEU A 106 3.44 25.16 2.28
N GLU A 107 2.87 25.66 1.19
CA GLU A 107 1.43 25.93 1.09
C GLU A 107 0.58 24.65 1.24
N PRO A 108 0.85 23.53 0.54
CA PRO A 108 0.12 22.29 0.75
C PRO A 108 0.25 21.75 2.17
N LEU A 109 1.43 21.86 2.78
CA LEU A 109 1.69 21.40 4.13
C LEU A 109 0.86 22.20 5.16
N VAL A 110 0.88 23.53 5.08
CA VAL A 110 0.09 24.39 5.98
C VAL A 110 -1.42 24.16 5.79
N LEU A 111 -1.88 23.95 4.55
CA LEU A 111 -3.26 23.59 4.27
C LEU A 111 -3.65 22.25 4.90
N ALA A 112 -2.80 21.22 4.77
CA ALA A 112 -3.02 19.91 5.38
C ALA A 112 -3.08 19.99 6.92
N ILE A 113 -2.18 20.75 7.56
CA ILE A 113 -2.21 21.00 9.02
C ILE A 113 -3.52 21.67 9.43
N ARG A 114 -3.95 22.70 8.69
CA ARG A 114 -5.21 23.41 8.97
C ARG A 114 -6.39 22.45 8.89
N GLN A 115 -6.44 21.62 7.85
CA GLN A 115 -7.51 20.65 7.72
C GLN A 115 -7.48 19.55 8.76
N PHE A 116 -6.31 19.07 9.16
CA PHE A 116 -6.17 18.12 10.25
C PHE A 116 -6.78 18.68 11.55
N ASN A 117 -6.50 19.96 11.86
CA ASN A 117 -7.13 20.63 12.99
C ASN A 117 -8.66 20.74 12.82
N GLU A 118 -9.14 21.07 11.62
CA GLU A 118 -10.58 21.16 11.33
C GLU A 118 -11.30 19.82 11.52
N ILE A 119 -10.79 18.73 10.94
CA ILE A 119 -11.37 17.39 11.14
C ILE A 119 -11.27 16.93 12.59
N SER A 120 -10.24 17.37 13.33
CA SER A 120 -10.07 17.05 14.74
C SER A 120 -11.12 17.71 15.64
N THR A 121 -11.80 18.77 15.16
CA THR A 121 -12.99 19.31 15.85
C THR A 121 -14.28 18.52 15.60
N ARG A 122 -14.30 17.69 14.55
CA ARG A 122 -15.47 16.90 14.11
C ARG A 122 -15.16 15.39 14.05
N LYS A 123 -14.25 14.88 14.90
CA LYS A 123 -13.74 13.49 14.83
C LYS A 123 -14.86 12.45 14.69
N GLN A 124 -15.90 12.59 15.51
CA GLN A 124 -17.04 11.67 15.54
C GLN A 124 -17.85 11.67 14.23
N GLU A 125 -18.01 12.84 13.59
CA GLU A 125 -18.74 12.93 12.31
C GLU A 125 -17.96 12.25 11.19
N ILE A 126 -16.63 12.43 11.17
CA ILE A 126 -15.73 11.79 10.20
C ILE A 126 -15.74 10.27 10.35
N VAL A 127 -15.64 9.77 11.59
CA VAL A 127 -15.69 8.33 11.86
C VAL A 127 -17.05 7.76 11.44
N LYS A 128 -18.15 8.42 11.77
CA LYS A 128 -19.50 8.00 11.33
C LYS A 128 -19.66 7.99 9.81
N ALA A 129 -19.05 8.94 9.10
CA ALA A 129 -19.05 8.94 7.64
C ALA A 129 -18.31 7.73 7.07
N ILE A 130 -17.17 7.34 7.68
CA ILE A 130 -16.42 6.14 7.29
C ILE A 130 -17.21 4.86 7.62
N GLU A 131 -17.88 4.80 8.78
CA GLU A 131 -18.80 3.70 9.12
C GLU A 131 -19.93 3.57 8.08
N ALA A 132 -20.44 4.70 7.57
CA ALA A 132 -21.43 4.74 6.50
C ALA A 132 -20.86 4.39 5.11
N GLY A 133 -19.57 4.11 5.01
CA GLY A 133 -18.91 3.64 3.80
C GLY A 133 -18.19 4.72 2.99
N ALA A 134 -18.08 5.95 3.48
CA ALA A 134 -17.26 6.98 2.85
C ALA A 134 -15.78 6.56 2.82
N LYS A 135 -15.05 7.06 1.83
CA LYS A 135 -13.59 6.84 1.75
C LYS A 135 -12.85 7.91 2.56
N PRO A 136 -11.70 7.58 3.17
CA PRO A 136 -10.86 8.53 3.88
C PRO A 136 -10.53 9.80 3.07
N GLU A 137 -10.28 9.65 1.78
CA GLU A 137 -9.94 10.74 0.85
C GLU A 137 -11.12 11.71 0.62
N ASP A 138 -12.35 11.22 0.71
CA ASP A 138 -13.55 12.05 0.50
C ASP A 138 -13.87 12.88 1.75
N VAL A 139 -13.61 12.33 2.95
CA VAL A 139 -13.93 12.97 4.24
C VAL A 139 -12.81 13.88 4.76
N ALA A 140 -11.56 13.61 4.36
CA ALA A 140 -10.39 14.32 4.84
C ALA A 140 -9.32 14.58 3.74
N PRO A 141 -9.68 15.17 2.57
CA PRO A 141 -8.86 15.14 1.36
C PRO A 141 -7.43 15.68 1.50
N GLN A 142 -7.19 16.79 2.19
CA GLN A 142 -5.84 17.31 2.37
C GLN A 142 -5.21 16.86 3.69
N ALA A 143 -6.01 16.54 4.72
CA ALA A 143 -5.49 16.05 6.00
C ALA A 143 -4.92 14.63 5.91
N ILE A 144 -5.47 13.75 5.05
CA ILE A 144 -4.94 12.40 4.83
C ILE A 144 -3.57 12.39 4.11
N MET A 145 -3.20 13.50 3.49
CA MET A 145 -1.89 13.63 2.84
C MET A 145 -0.81 14.16 3.79
N LEU A 146 -1.14 14.44 5.05
CA LEU A 146 -0.23 15.08 5.98
C LEU A 146 1.06 14.27 6.18
N ASN A 147 0.99 12.95 6.36
CA ASN A 147 2.18 12.12 6.55
C ASN A 147 3.12 12.18 5.34
N HIS A 148 2.56 11.95 4.15
CA HIS A 148 3.30 12.04 2.90
C HIS A 148 3.90 13.43 2.70
N LEU A 149 3.16 14.50 2.98
CA LEU A 149 3.66 15.87 2.88
C LEU A 149 4.78 16.15 3.88
N LEU A 150 4.75 15.59 5.09
CA LEU A 150 5.83 15.72 6.07
C LEU A 150 7.12 15.05 5.57
N GLU A 151 7.01 13.84 5.03
CA GLU A 151 8.16 13.11 4.47
C GLU A 151 8.71 13.82 3.22
N ASP A 152 7.85 14.14 2.26
CA ASP A 152 8.26 14.72 0.97
C ASP A 152 8.71 16.18 1.06
N SER A 153 8.34 16.92 2.12
CA SER A 153 8.66 18.34 2.24
C SER A 153 10.00 18.60 2.94
N VAL A 154 10.63 17.58 3.53
CA VAL A 154 11.92 17.72 4.21
C VAL A 154 13.06 17.58 3.21
N HIS A 155 14.04 18.48 3.30
CA HIS A 155 15.28 18.33 2.54
C HIS A 155 16.15 17.23 3.15
N GLU A 156 16.14 16.05 2.53
CA GLU A 156 16.87 14.88 3.01
C GLU A 156 18.31 14.78 2.49
N ARG A 157 19.08 13.86 3.10
CA ARG A 157 20.45 13.52 2.70
C ARG A 157 20.46 12.90 1.28
N PRO A 158 21.55 13.08 0.50
CA PRO A 158 22.93 13.28 0.96
C PRO A 158 23.33 14.74 1.28
N TYR A 159 22.54 15.73 0.87
CA TYR A 159 23.00 17.11 0.77
C TYR A 159 22.94 17.95 2.06
N GLY A 160 22.42 17.40 3.16
CA GLY A 160 22.42 18.07 4.46
C GLY A 160 21.37 19.17 4.54
N ALA A 161 21.71 20.32 5.11
CA ALA A 161 20.80 21.46 5.13
C ALA A 161 20.71 22.10 3.72
N PRO A 162 19.59 22.75 3.34
CA PRO A 162 19.45 23.32 1.98
C PRO A 162 20.54 24.32 1.59
N HIS A 163 21.19 24.98 2.57
CA HIS A 163 22.29 25.89 2.33
C HIS A 163 23.64 25.17 2.10
N GLU A 164 23.76 23.90 2.43
CA GLU A 164 24.96 23.07 2.20
C GLU A 164 24.89 22.30 0.86
N ALA A 165 23.70 22.23 0.27
CA ALA A 165 23.47 21.53 -0.99
C ALA A 165 24.24 22.13 -2.17
N ASP A 166 24.55 21.30 -3.16
CA ASP A 166 25.25 21.73 -4.37
C ASP A 166 24.38 22.68 -5.19
N ARG A 167 24.96 23.84 -5.55
CA ARG A 167 24.31 24.91 -6.32
C ARG A 167 24.99 25.13 -7.68
N LEU A 168 25.91 24.25 -8.08
CA LEU A 168 26.58 24.29 -9.39
C LEU A 168 25.54 24.13 -10.52
N ASP A 169 24.66 23.13 -10.39
CA ASP A 169 23.48 22.98 -11.24
C ASP A 169 22.26 23.60 -10.54
N TRP A 170 22.02 24.87 -10.87
CA TRP A 170 20.99 25.67 -10.20
C TRP A 170 19.56 25.17 -10.48
N GLU A 171 19.29 24.66 -11.67
CA GLU A 171 17.94 24.18 -12.04
C GLU A 171 17.60 22.88 -11.32
N VAL A 172 18.58 21.96 -11.23
CA VAL A 172 18.45 20.74 -10.43
C VAL A 172 18.29 21.08 -8.95
N PHE A 173 19.08 22.03 -8.43
CA PHE A 173 18.95 22.49 -7.04
C PHE A 173 17.54 23.00 -6.74
N VAL A 174 17.00 23.91 -7.55
CA VAL A 174 15.66 24.48 -7.31
C VAL A 174 14.56 23.43 -7.44
N SER A 175 14.61 22.53 -8.43
CA SER A 175 13.57 21.51 -8.61
C SER A 175 13.54 20.49 -7.45
N THR A 176 14.70 20.18 -6.87
CA THR A 176 14.86 19.27 -5.72
C THR A 176 14.85 19.96 -4.36
N PHE A 177 14.82 21.29 -4.32
CA PHE A 177 14.76 22.05 -3.07
C PHE A 177 13.48 21.73 -2.29
N LYS A 178 13.66 21.58 -0.97
CA LYS A 178 12.65 21.24 0.03
C LYS A 178 12.92 22.08 1.30
N LEU A 179 12.03 22.00 2.29
CA LEU A 179 12.16 22.80 3.51
C LEU A 179 13.27 22.26 4.43
N PRO A 180 13.95 23.14 5.19
CA PRO A 180 14.83 22.70 6.26
C PRO A 180 14.07 21.84 7.29
N LYS A 181 14.66 20.76 7.79
CA LYS A 181 14.02 19.88 8.80
C LYS A 181 13.51 20.63 10.05
N ASN A 182 14.14 21.75 10.39
CA ASN A 182 13.77 22.58 11.55
C ASN A 182 12.76 23.68 11.21
N HIS A 183 12.06 23.59 10.07
CA HIS A 183 11.02 24.55 9.70
C HIS A 183 9.88 24.55 10.73
N LEU A 184 9.36 25.72 11.09
CA LEU A 184 8.30 25.89 12.09
C LEU A 184 7.04 25.07 11.76
N ALA A 185 6.71 24.96 10.48
CA ALA A 185 5.57 24.16 10.00
C ALA A 185 5.64 22.68 10.41
N PHE A 186 6.83 22.06 10.45
CA PHE A 186 6.99 20.68 10.90
C PHE A 186 6.67 20.54 12.39
N TYR A 187 7.18 21.45 13.21
CA TYR A 187 6.85 21.47 14.64
C TYR A 187 5.37 21.73 14.90
N GLN A 188 4.73 22.59 14.10
CA GLN A 188 3.29 22.84 14.20
C GLN A 188 2.47 21.59 13.85
N ALA A 189 2.86 20.86 12.79
CA ALA A 189 2.23 19.60 12.43
C ALA A 189 2.39 18.55 13.54
N GLU A 190 3.62 18.30 13.99
CA GLU A 190 3.92 17.33 15.06
C GLU A 190 3.14 17.67 16.35
N ALA A 191 3.10 18.95 16.73
CA ALA A 191 2.37 19.39 17.91
C ALA A 191 0.85 19.23 17.77
N ALA A 192 0.29 19.44 16.56
CA ALA A 192 -1.12 19.20 16.29
C ALA A 192 -1.45 17.71 16.36
N VAL A 193 -0.67 16.86 15.70
CA VAL A 193 -0.84 15.40 15.73
C VAL A 193 -0.74 14.87 17.16
N HIS A 194 0.32 15.23 17.89
CA HIS A 194 0.53 14.76 19.25
C HIS A 194 -0.60 15.17 20.20
N ARG A 195 -1.20 16.35 20.01
CA ARG A 195 -2.32 16.81 20.84
C ARG A 195 -3.56 15.94 20.66
N GLU A 196 -3.85 15.56 19.42
CA GLU A 196 -5.10 14.91 19.04
C GLU A 196 -4.99 13.37 18.98
N GLN A 197 -3.76 12.84 18.98
CA GLN A 197 -3.46 11.43 18.74
C GLN A 197 -4.22 10.50 19.69
N ASP A 198 -4.21 10.76 20.99
CA ASP A 198 -4.80 9.86 21.97
C ASP A 198 -6.32 9.71 21.79
N GLU A 199 -7.02 10.83 21.59
CA GLU A 199 -8.48 10.82 21.37
C GLU A 199 -8.86 10.13 20.06
N TRP A 200 -8.09 10.38 18.98
CA TRP A 200 -8.29 9.69 17.71
C TRP A 200 -8.10 8.18 17.84
N MET A 201 -7.06 7.74 18.56
CA MET A 201 -6.76 6.33 18.73
C MET A 201 -7.79 5.58 19.55
N ASP A 202 -8.30 6.18 20.62
CA ASP A 202 -9.38 5.57 21.41
C ASP A 202 -10.65 5.45 20.58
N LEU A 203 -11.05 6.53 19.90
CA LEU A 203 -12.25 6.53 19.06
C LEU A 203 -12.19 5.49 17.93
N VAL A 204 -11.08 5.45 17.19
CA VAL A 204 -10.90 4.52 16.06
C VAL A 204 -10.89 3.07 16.52
N LEU A 205 -10.19 2.77 17.62
CA LEU A 205 -10.11 1.42 18.14
C LEU A 205 -11.48 0.94 18.65
N ASP A 206 -12.21 1.78 19.39
CA ASP A 206 -13.53 1.44 19.92
C ASP A 206 -14.53 1.14 18.80
N VAL A 207 -14.58 1.98 17.76
CA VAL A 207 -15.44 1.75 16.60
C VAL A 207 -15.05 0.47 15.85
N ALA A 208 -13.76 0.25 15.60
CA ALA A 208 -13.29 -0.96 14.93
C ALA A 208 -13.65 -2.23 15.73
N MET A 209 -13.46 -2.21 17.05
CA MET A 209 -13.83 -3.31 17.93
C MET A 209 -15.34 -3.57 17.91
N HIS A 210 -16.16 -2.52 18.00
CA HIS A 210 -17.62 -2.63 17.99
C HIS A 210 -18.14 -3.31 16.71
N HIS A 211 -17.74 -2.82 15.53
CA HIS A 211 -18.16 -3.41 14.25
C HIS A 211 -17.72 -4.86 14.08
N ILE A 212 -16.51 -5.18 14.53
CA ILE A 212 -15.97 -6.55 14.44
C ILE A 212 -16.73 -7.49 15.39
N GLU A 213 -17.05 -7.05 16.60
CA GLU A 213 -17.84 -7.83 17.55
C GLU A 213 -19.28 -8.03 17.07
N GLU A 214 -19.91 -6.99 16.52
CA GLU A 214 -21.24 -7.06 15.92
C GLU A 214 -21.26 -8.05 14.74
N GLU A 215 -20.33 -7.93 13.80
CA GLU A 215 -20.22 -8.87 12.67
C GLU A 215 -19.96 -10.31 13.15
N ARG A 216 -19.15 -10.50 14.21
CA ARG A 216 -18.91 -11.83 14.80
C ARG A 216 -20.16 -12.42 15.44
N SER A 217 -20.99 -11.60 16.09
CA SER A 217 -22.21 -12.06 16.75
C SER A 217 -23.32 -12.41 15.74
N THR A 218 -23.39 -11.68 14.63
CA THR A 218 -24.39 -11.88 13.57
C THR A 218 -24.00 -12.98 12.58
N THR A 219 -22.69 -13.22 12.39
CA THR A 219 -22.19 -14.29 11.52
C THR A 219 -22.32 -15.65 12.19
N THR A 220 -23.48 -16.29 12.06
CA THR A 220 -23.58 -17.73 12.29
C THR A 220 -22.84 -18.50 11.20
N GLU A 221 -22.09 -19.53 11.56
CA GLU A 221 -21.29 -20.37 10.65
C GLU A 221 -22.09 -21.02 9.49
N ALA A 222 -23.43 -21.01 9.58
CA ALA A 222 -24.33 -21.59 8.59
C ALA A 222 -24.74 -20.62 7.46
N SER A 223 -24.55 -19.31 7.62
CA SER A 223 -24.86 -18.36 6.56
C SER A 223 -23.70 -18.34 5.58
N GLY A 224 -23.91 -18.71 4.31
CA GLY A 224 -22.96 -18.72 3.19
C GLY A 224 -22.32 -17.36 2.94
N ALA A 225 -21.49 -16.96 3.89
CA ALA A 225 -21.07 -15.60 4.12
C ALA A 225 -20.17 -15.15 2.98
N SER A 226 -20.41 -13.95 2.48
CA SER A 226 -19.51 -13.28 1.55
C SER A 226 -18.08 -13.25 2.14
N PRO A 227 -17.03 -13.45 1.31
CA PRO A 227 -15.64 -13.28 1.75
C PRO A 227 -15.29 -11.81 2.03
N ALA A 228 -16.18 -10.87 1.66
CA ALA A 228 -16.11 -9.50 2.13
C ALA A 228 -16.50 -9.41 3.61
N SER A 229 -15.77 -8.60 4.35
CA SER A 229 -16.05 -8.23 5.74
C SER A 229 -16.24 -6.72 5.78
N PRO A 230 -17.49 -6.21 5.85
CA PRO A 230 -17.74 -4.79 5.99
C PRO A 230 -17.04 -4.21 7.22
N ALA A 231 -16.99 -4.95 8.33
CA ALA A 231 -16.32 -4.50 9.56
C ALA A 231 -14.79 -4.38 9.39
N ALA A 232 -14.14 -5.34 8.72
CA ALA A 232 -12.71 -5.23 8.42
C ALA A 232 -12.41 -4.05 7.50
N GLU A 233 -13.30 -3.77 6.55
CA GLU A 233 -13.16 -2.65 5.62
C GLU A 233 -13.29 -1.30 6.34
N VAL A 234 -14.25 -1.15 7.26
CA VAL A 234 -14.36 0.04 8.13
C VAL A 234 -13.08 0.22 8.95
N ALA A 235 -12.62 -0.84 9.63
CA ALA A 235 -11.40 -0.78 10.44
C ALA A 235 -10.15 -0.41 9.60
N ARG A 236 -10.03 -0.94 8.38
CA ARG A 236 -8.93 -0.61 7.45
C ARG A 236 -8.97 0.85 7.00
N ARG A 237 -10.15 1.38 6.67
CA ARG A 237 -10.30 2.79 6.28
C ARG A 237 -9.96 3.73 7.42
N LEU A 238 -10.38 3.40 8.64
CA LEU A 238 -9.99 4.16 9.83
C LEU A 238 -8.47 4.11 10.04
N PHE A 239 -7.83 2.95 9.87
CA PHE A 239 -6.38 2.84 9.90
C PHE A 239 -5.69 3.75 8.86
N LEU A 240 -6.12 3.68 7.60
CA LEU A 240 -5.55 4.48 6.51
C LEU A 240 -5.73 5.98 6.73
N LEU A 241 -6.88 6.41 7.28
CA LEU A 241 -7.10 7.80 7.64
C LEU A 241 -6.06 8.27 8.67
N MET A 242 -5.84 7.48 9.73
CA MET A 242 -4.93 7.85 10.81
C MET A 242 -3.46 7.86 10.36
N ASP A 243 -3.06 6.83 9.59
CA ASP A 243 -1.73 6.76 8.99
C ASP A 243 -1.46 7.95 8.06
N GLY A 244 -2.43 8.30 7.21
CA GLY A 244 -2.35 9.47 6.34
C GLY A 244 -2.32 10.80 7.09
N CYS A 245 -3.01 10.89 8.24
CA CYS A 245 -2.96 12.05 9.14
C CYS A 245 -1.69 12.12 10.01
N ALA A 246 -0.63 11.39 9.63
CA ALA A 246 0.67 11.37 10.30
C ALA A 246 0.63 10.86 11.75
N ILE A 247 -0.41 10.12 12.13
CA ILE A 247 -0.39 9.41 13.40
C ILE A 247 0.58 8.21 13.26
N PRO A 248 1.60 8.10 14.13
CA PRO A 248 2.60 7.05 14.02
C PRO A 248 1.99 5.64 13.89
N SER A 249 2.36 4.94 12.83
CA SER A 249 1.88 3.58 12.53
C SER A 249 2.33 2.54 13.56
N ASP A 250 3.34 2.86 14.38
CA ASP A 250 3.81 2.05 15.50
C ASP A 250 3.01 2.26 16.80
N ASN A 251 2.01 3.15 16.81
CA ASN A 251 1.13 3.32 17.95
C ASN A 251 0.38 2.01 18.24
N PRO A 252 0.44 1.47 19.48
CA PRO A 252 -0.11 0.14 19.78
C PRO A 252 -1.61 0.02 19.54
N ARG A 253 -2.38 1.11 19.68
CA ARG A 253 -3.83 1.12 19.39
C ARG A 253 -4.10 1.07 17.89
N LEU A 254 -3.32 1.80 17.08
CA LEU A 254 -3.44 1.77 15.62
C LEU A 254 -3.02 0.40 15.05
N VAL A 255 -1.90 -0.15 15.52
CA VAL A 255 -1.45 -1.51 15.18
C VAL A 255 -2.52 -2.53 15.54
N LYS A 256 -3.15 -2.40 16.71
CA LYS A 256 -4.24 -3.28 17.12
C LYS A 256 -5.45 -3.16 16.18
N THR A 257 -5.82 -1.96 15.74
CA THR A 257 -6.89 -1.74 14.76
C THR A 257 -6.59 -2.44 13.42
N GLU A 258 -5.38 -2.31 12.90
CA GLU A 258 -4.95 -3.00 11.67
C GLU A 258 -5.00 -4.52 11.84
N MET A 259 -4.44 -5.04 12.94
CA MET A 259 -4.45 -6.47 13.25
C MET A 259 -5.87 -7.03 13.36
N LEU A 260 -6.78 -6.27 13.96
CA LEU A 260 -8.19 -6.66 14.08
C LEU A 260 -8.86 -6.71 12.70
N ALA A 261 -8.58 -5.75 11.82
CA ALA A 261 -9.08 -5.71 10.46
C ALA A 261 -8.58 -6.93 9.64
N GLU A 262 -7.26 -7.19 9.66
CA GLU A 262 -6.65 -8.36 9.02
C GLU A 262 -7.26 -9.68 9.52
N ALA A 263 -7.32 -9.85 10.86
CA ALA A 263 -7.83 -11.07 11.47
C ALA A 263 -9.30 -11.31 11.12
N GLN A 264 -10.12 -10.26 11.09
CA GLN A 264 -11.54 -10.38 10.73
C GLN A 264 -11.71 -10.73 9.25
N LYS A 265 -10.94 -10.09 8.35
CA LYS A 265 -10.92 -10.43 6.92
C LYS A 265 -10.55 -11.89 6.69
N CYS A 266 -9.50 -12.38 7.36
CA CYS A 266 -9.07 -13.77 7.30
C CYS A 266 -10.13 -14.75 7.80
N ARG A 267 -10.77 -14.43 8.93
CA ARG A 267 -11.80 -15.28 9.52
C ARG A 267 -12.98 -15.44 8.57
N ARG A 268 -13.41 -14.34 7.94
CA ARG A 268 -14.50 -14.32 6.96
C ARG A 268 -14.15 -15.09 5.70
N LEU A 269 -12.93 -14.94 5.19
CA LEU A 269 -12.40 -15.75 4.10
C LEU A 269 -12.45 -17.25 4.43
N LEU A 270 -11.92 -17.65 5.59
CA LEU A 270 -11.90 -19.06 6.00
C LEU A 270 -13.31 -19.63 6.16
N ALA A 271 -14.25 -18.86 6.74
CA ALA A 271 -15.65 -19.27 6.85
C ALA A 271 -16.29 -19.47 5.47
N HIS A 272 -16.06 -18.55 4.53
CA HIS A 272 -16.52 -18.66 3.16
C HIS A 272 -15.94 -19.91 2.47
N THR A 273 -14.63 -20.13 2.57
CA THR A 273 -13.95 -21.30 2.00
C THR A 273 -14.49 -22.61 2.58
N LYS A 274 -14.73 -22.67 3.89
CA LYS A 274 -15.37 -23.84 4.53
C LYS A 274 -16.79 -24.08 4.03
N HIS A 275 -17.57 -23.03 3.84
CA HIS A 275 -18.92 -23.14 3.29
C HIS A 275 -18.89 -23.68 1.86
N GLN A 276 -18.06 -23.10 0.99
CA GLN A 276 -17.88 -23.57 -0.39
C GLN A 276 -17.40 -25.02 -0.42
N ALA A 277 -16.51 -25.42 0.48
CA ALA A 277 -16.06 -26.81 0.61
C ALA A 277 -17.20 -27.78 0.95
N ARG A 278 -18.13 -27.38 1.84
CA ARG A 278 -19.32 -28.17 2.18
C ARG A 278 -20.29 -28.27 1.00
N GLU A 279 -20.52 -27.18 0.27
CA GLU A 279 -21.40 -27.17 -0.91
C GLU A 279 -20.92 -28.12 -2.00
N VAL A 280 -19.60 -28.27 -2.16
CA VAL A 280 -19.02 -29.16 -3.16
C VAL A 280 -18.71 -30.57 -2.66
N GLU A 281 -18.98 -30.89 -1.39
CA GLU A 281 -18.63 -32.18 -0.79
C GLU A 281 -19.30 -33.36 -1.50
N GLY A 282 -20.52 -33.18 -2.03
CA GLY A 282 -21.23 -34.18 -2.84
C GLY A 282 -20.98 -34.11 -4.35
N ASN A 283 -20.21 -33.14 -4.84
CA ASN A 283 -20.09 -32.91 -6.28
C ASN A 283 -19.15 -33.93 -6.94
N THR A 284 -19.59 -34.50 -8.06
CA THR A 284 -18.83 -35.50 -8.85
C THR A 284 -18.21 -34.90 -10.12
N SER A 285 -18.52 -33.64 -10.45
CA SER A 285 -17.98 -32.95 -11.62
C SER A 285 -16.58 -32.41 -11.34
N ALA A 286 -15.57 -32.99 -12.01
CA ALA A 286 -14.18 -32.53 -11.93
C ALA A 286 -14.03 -31.05 -12.33
N ARG A 287 -14.74 -30.63 -13.38
CA ARG A 287 -14.75 -29.25 -13.87
C ARG A 287 -15.25 -28.28 -12.80
N THR A 288 -16.36 -28.61 -12.14
CA THR A 288 -16.94 -27.73 -11.11
C THR A 288 -16.01 -27.59 -9.90
N LEU A 289 -15.35 -28.68 -9.47
CA LEU A 289 -14.37 -28.61 -8.38
C LEU A 289 -13.16 -27.73 -8.75
N ARG A 290 -12.69 -27.82 -10.00
CA ARG A 290 -11.59 -26.97 -10.50
C ARG A 290 -11.97 -25.50 -10.49
N GLU A 291 -13.13 -25.14 -11.05
CA GLU A 291 -13.62 -23.77 -11.11
C GLU A 291 -13.81 -23.16 -9.70
N VAL A 292 -14.32 -23.96 -8.75
CA VAL A 292 -14.45 -23.53 -7.34
C VAL A 292 -13.08 -23.33 -6.69
N ALA A 293 -12.13 -24.25 -6.90
CA ALA A 293 -10.78 -24.11 -6.35
C ALA A 293 -10.01 -22.92 -6.94
N GLU A 294 -10.17 -22.63 -8.24
CA GLU A 294 -9.59 -21.44 -8.88
C GLU A 294 -10.17 -20.15 -8.29
N ARG A 295 -11.50 -20.08 -8.13
CA ARG A 295 -12.17 -18.94 -7.50
C ARG A 295 -11.70 -18.70 -6.07
N LEU A 296 -11.67 -19.74 -5.25
CA LEU A 296 -11.22 -19.65 -3.85
C LEU A 296 -9.75 -19.21 -3.75
N ASN A 297 -8.90 -19.70 -4.65
CA ASN A 297 -7.51 -19.26 -4.73
C ASN A 297 -7.41 -17.78 -5.09
N GLY A 298 -8.21 -17.30 -6.04
CA GLY A 298 -8.33 -15.88 -6.38
C GLY A 298 -8.69 -15.02 -5.16
N ILE A 299 -9.73 -15.40 -4.42
CA ILE A 299 -10.15 -14.68 -3.21
C ILE A 299 -9.04 -14.67 -2.13
N CYS A 300 -8.25 -15.75 -2.01
CA CYS A 300 -7.09 -15.75 -1.11
C CYS A 300 -6.00 -14.78 -1.56
N LEU A 301 -5.74 -14.66 -2.87
CA LEU A 301 -4.80 -13.68 -3.42
C LEU A 301 -5.30 -12.25 -3.21
N ASP A 302 -6.58 -11.98 -3.48
CA ASP A 302 -7.21 -10.68 -3.23
C ASP A 302 -7.06 -10.26 -1.75
N ALA A 303 -7.16 -11.20 -0.81
CA ALA A 303 -6.93 -10.92 0.61
C ALA A 303 -5.46 -10.55 0.92
N ILE A 304 -4.50 -11.15 0.23
CA ILE A 304 -3.07 -10.80 0.36
C ILE A 304 -2.81 -9.42 -0.25
N GLU A 305 -3.39 -9.13 -1.41
CA GLU A 305 -3.31 -7.80 -2.05
C GLU A 305 -3.96 -6.70 -1.20
N TRP A 306 -5.04 -7.04 -0.49
CA TRP A 306 -5.69 -6.15 0.48
C TRP A 306 -4.79 -5.80 1.68
N GLY A 307 -3.70 -6.56 1.90
CA GLY A 307 -2.69 -6.28 2.93
C GLY A 307 -2.53 -7.39 3.97
N VAL A 308 -3.28 -8.48 3.88
CA VAL A 308 -3.15 -9.58 4.84
C VAL A 308 -1.82 -10.31 4.67
N LYS A 309 -1.14 -10.59 5.78
CA LYS A 309 0.09 -11.39 5.80
C LYS A 309 -0.13 -12.79 5.21
N LYS A 310 0.70 -13.16 4.23
CA LYS A 310 0.68 -14.49 3.58
C LYS A 310 0.79 -15.67 4.57
N ASN A 311 1.47 -15.47 5.70
CA ASN A 311 1.66 -16.50 6.73
C ASN A 311 0.54 -16.52 7.80
N HIS A 312 -0.58 -15.81 7.58
CA HIS A 312 -1.69 -15.81 8.52
C HIS A 312 -2.31 -17.23 8.62
N PRO A 313 -2.54 -17.77 9.83
CA PRO A 313 -2.98 -19.16 10.02
C PRO A 313 -4.30 -19.48 9.32
N ASP A 314 -5.24 -18.54 9.26
CA ASP A 314 -6.52 -18.75 8.60
C ASP A 314 -6.44 -18.68 7.06
N ILE A 315 -5.51 -17.89 6.50
CA ILE A 315 -5.22 -17.95 5.05
C ILE A 315 -4.58 -19.29 4.71
N ALA A 316 -3.60 -19.74 5.49
CA ALA A 316 -2.96 -21.03 5.29
C ALA A 316 -3.98 -22.18 5.29
N LYS A 317 -4.92 -22.17 6.24
CA LYS A 317 -6.03 -23.15 6.29
C LYS A 317 -6.99 -23.02 5.10
N ALA A 318 -7.33 -21.81 4.67
CA ALA A 318 -8.19 -21.60 3.50
C ALA A 318 -7.53 -22.13 2.21
N LEU A 319 -6.22 -21.90 2.04
CA LEU A 319 -5.43 -22.44 0.95
C LEU A 319 -5.36 -23.97 1.00
N GLU A 320 -5.15 -24.56 2.19
CA GLU A 320 -5.16 -26.02 2.36
C GLU A 320 -6.49 -26.64 1.92
N ILE A 321 -7.63 -26.06 2.33
CA ILE A 321 -8.96 -26.50 1.90
C ILE A 321 -9.10 -26.39 0.37
N THR A 322 -8.66 -25.27 -0.19
CA THR A 322 -8.68 -25.02 -1.64
C THR A 322 -7.85 -26.06 -2.41
N GLN A 323 -6.67 -26.41 -1.91
CA GLN A 323 -5.81 -27.46 -2.46
C GLN A 323 -6.46 -28.84 -2.39
N LYS A 324 -7.16 -29.17 -1.30
CA LYS A 324 -7.91 -30.43 -1.17
C LYS A 324 -9.04 -30.53 -2.20
N ILE A 325 -9.79 -29.44 -2.41
CA ILE A 325 -10.84 -29.38 -3.45
C ILE A 325 -10.23 -29.59 -4.84
N ARG A 326 -9.11 -28.91 -5.14
CA ARG A 326 -8.40 -29.05 -6.42
C ARG A 326 -7.89 -30.48 -6.63
N ALA A 327 -7.24 -31.06 -5.63
CA ALA A 327 -6.74 -32.44 -5.67
C ALA A 327 -7.86 -33.44 -5.97
N ARG A 328 -9.03 -33.27 -5.32
CA ARG A 328 -10.22 -34.08 -5.61
C ARG A 328 -10.70 -33.90 -7.04
N GLY A 329 -10.72 -32.67 -7.56
CA GLY A 329 -11.04 -32.38 -8.97
C GLY A 329 -10.14 -33.12 -9.94
N VAL A 330 -8.81 -33.11 -9.72
CA VAL A 330 -7.84 -33.86 -10.53
C VAL A 330 -8.08 -35.37 -10.46
N TYR A 331 -8.39 -35.90 -9.28
CA TYR A 331 -8.73 -37.31 -9.13
C TYR A 331 -9.99 -37.70 -9.92
N LEU A 332 -11.07 -36.92 -9.82
CA LEU A 332 -12.30 -37.20 -10.56
C LEU A 332 -12.09 -37.08 -12.07
N PHE A 333 -11.27 -36.13 -12.53
CA PHE A 333 -10.88 -36.00 -13.94
C PHE A 333 -10.15 -37.26 -14.41
N ALA A 334 -9.17 -37.74 -13.64
CA ALA A 334 -8.45 -38.97 -13.94
C ALA A 334 -9.36 -40.21 -13.95
N ALA A 335 -10.30 -40.30 -13.00
CA ALA A 335 -11.27 -41.38 -12.93
C ALA A 335 -12.24 -41.37 -14.13
N GLN A 336 -12.70 -40.18 -14.54
CA GLN A 336 -13.54 -40.01 -15.72
C GLN A 336 -12.81 -40.49 -16.96
N LEU A 337 -11.60 -40.00 -17.22
CA LEU A 337 -10.78 -40.45 -18.34
C LEU A 337 -10.62 -41.97 -18.29
N MET A 338 -10.28 -42.55 -17.13
CA MET A 338 -10.14 -44.00 -17.00
C MET A 338 -11.40 -44.79 -17.40
N SER A 339 -12.59 -44.26 -17.10
CA SER A 339 -13.87 -44.93 -17.41
C SER A 339 -14.25 -44.91 -18.90
N GLU A 340 -13.65 -44.01 -19.70
CA GLU A 340 -13.97 -43.88 -21.12
C GLU A 340 -13.45 -45.10 -21.90
N ARG A 341 -14.32 -45.68 -22.75
CA ARG A 341 -13.95 -46.82 -23.59
C ARG A 341 -13.02 -46.35 -24.70
N ARG A 342 -11.78 -46.84 -24.65
CA ARG A 342 -10.76 -46.56 -25.66
C ARG A 342 -10.72 -47.67 -26.70
N CYS A 343 -10.90 -47.30 -27.96
CA CYS A 343 -10.96 -48.22 -29.09
C CYS A 343 -9.65 -48.24 -29.90
N HIS A 344 -8.86 -47.16 -29.85
CA HIS A 344 -7.65 -47.02 -30.66
C HIS A 344 -6.36 -47.13 -29.82
N LEU A 345 -5.29 -47.60 -30.46
CA LEU A 345 -3.94 -47.57 -29.89
C LEU A 345 -3.48 -46.11 -29.76
N GLY A 346 -2.91 -45.75 -28.62
CA GLY A 346 -2.44 -44.40 -28.28
C GLY A 346 -3.37 -43.62 -27.36
N GLU A 347 -4.68 -43.87 -27.39
CA GLU A 347 -5.67 -43.11 -26.61
C GLU A 347 -5.44 -43.19 -25.08
N ALA A 348 -4.96 -44.34 -24.58
CA ALA A 348 -4.69 -44.50 -23.15
C ALA A 348 -3.40 -43.78 -22.72
N GLU A 349 -2.41 -43.68 -23.61
CA GLU A 349 -1.20 -42.90 -23.35
C GLU A 349 -1.49 -41.41 -23.35
N ASP A 350 -2.32 -40.92 -24.27
CA ASP A 350 -2.69 -39.51 -24.33
C ASP A 350 -3.54 -39.11 -23.11
N ALA A 351 -4.50 -39.96 -22.70
CA ALA A 351 -5.23 -39.77 -21.45
C ALA A 351 -4.29 -39.73 -20.22
N ALA A 352 -3.26 -40.58 -20.17
CA ALA A 352 -2.28 -40.56 -19.08
C ALA A 352 -1.48 -39.24 -19.05
N LYS A 353 -1.10 -38.70 -20.23
CA LYS A 353 -0.42 -37.40 -20.36
C LYS A 353 -1.32 -36.26 -19.90
N GLU A 354 -2.61 -36.30 -20.19
CA GLU A 354 -3.58 -35.30 -19.72
C GLU A 354 -3.70 -35.30 -18.19
N VAL A 355 -3.81 -36.48 -17.57
CA VAL A 355 -3.82 -36.59 -16.10
C VAL A 355 -2.52 -36.06 -15.49
N GLU A 356 -1.37 -36.38 -16.07
CA GLU A 356 -0.07 -35.86 -15.62
C GLU A 356 0.06 -34.35 -15.79
N ALA A 357 -0.54 -33.77 -16.84
CA ALA A 357 -0.60 -32.33 -17.04
C ALA A 357 -1.47 -31.68 -15.95
N ALA A 358 -2.65 -32.24 -15.65
CA ALA A 358 -3.52 -31.75 -14.59
C ALA A 358 -2.86 -31.84 -13.20
N VAL A 359 -2.11 -32.91 -12.93
CA VAL A 359 -1.32 -33.07 -11.69
C VAL A 359 -0.23 -31.99 -11.59
N ARG A 360 0.52 -31.76 -12.68
CA ARG A 360 1.55 -30.69 -12.73
C ARG A 360 0.96 -29.31 -12.55
N GLU A 361 -0.19 -29.05 -13.18
CA GLU A 361 -0.92 -27.80 -12.99
C GLU A 361 -1.31 -27.61 -11.53
N ALA A 362 -1.95 -28.62 -10.90
CA ALA A 362 -2.32 -28.54 -9.49
C ALA A 362 -1.12 -28.32 -8.55
N GLN A 363 0.04 -28.91 -8.86
CA GLN A 363 1.29 -28.67 -8.13
C GLN A 363 1.78 -27.22 -8.28
N ALA A 364 1.62 -26.60 -9.45
CA ALA A 364 1.94 -25.18 -9.64
C ALA A 364 1.05 -24.25 -8.79
N PHE A 365 -0.16 -24.69 -8.46
CA PHE A 365 -1.05 -24.03 -7.48
C PHE A 365 -0.76 -24.43 -6.01
N GLY A 366 0.36 -25.08 -5.75
CA GLY A 366 0.83 -25.43 -4.40
C GLY A 366 0.22 -26.69 -3.80
N CYS A 367 -0.50 -27.52 -4.57
CA CYS A 367 -0.99 -28.80 -4.05
C CYS A 367 0.18 -29.75 -3.77
N SER A 368 0.27 -30.28 -2.56
CA SER A 368 1.24 -31.32 -2.22
C SER A 368 0.93 -32.62 -2.97
N LEU A 369 1.98 -33.31 -3.43
CA LEU A 369 1.87 -34.62 -4.06
C LEU A 369 1.45 -35.73 -3.07
N ASP A 370 1.62 -35.49 -1.77
CA ASP A 370 1.30 -36.42 -0.70
C ASP A 370 -0.20 -36.40 -0.33
N LEU A 371 -1.00 -35.52 -0.96
CA LEU A 371 -2.44 -35.52 -0.78
C LEU A 371 -3.04 -36.80 -1.39
N GLU A 372 -3.91 -37.47 -0.62
CA GLU A 372 -4.52 -38.76 -0.99
C GLU A 372 -5.07 -38.79 -2.43
N HIS A 373 -5.83 -37.76 -2.81
CA HIS A 373 -6.39 -37.65 -4.17
C HIS A 373 -5.35 -37.40 -5.26
N MET A 374 -4.26 -36.69 -4.96
CA MET A 374 -3.15 -36.49 -5.91
C MET A 374 -2.41 -37.81 -6.15
N GLU A 375 -2.13 -38.56 -5.09
CA GLU A 375 -1.52 -39.88 -5.19
C GLU A 375 -2.41 -40.86 -5.98
N ALA A 376 -3.72 -40.85 -5.69
CA ALA A 376 -4.69 -41.68 -6.40
C ALA A 376 -4.76 -41.34 -7.89
N ALA A 377 -4.77 -40.06 -8.26
CA ALA A 377 -4.74 -39.61 -9.65
C ALA A 377 -3.46 -40.09 -10.38
N ARG A 378 -2.30 -40.02 -9.71
CA ARG A 378 -1.04 -40.53 -10.27
C ARG A 378 -1.09 -42.04 -10.50
N LYS A 379 -1.64 -42.81 -9.55
CA LYS A 379 -1.84 -44.26 -9.71
C LYS A 379 -2.74 -44.58 -10.90
N LEU A 380 -3.81 -43.80 -11.13
CA LEU A 380 -4.66 -43.96 -12.31
C LEU A 380 -3.89 -43.69 -13.62
N SER A 381 -3.06 -42.64 -13.66
CA SER A 381 -2.20 -42.38 -14.82
C SER A 381 -1.21 -43.52 -15.10
N THR A 382 -0.60 -44.10 -14.06
CA THR A 382 0.26 -45.28 -14.23
C THR A 382 -0.48 -46.47 -14.81
N LYS A 383 -1.70 -46.76 -14.31
CA LYS A 383 -2.55 -47.85 -14.84
C LYS A 383 -2.89 -47.64 -16.32
N LEU A 384 -3.21 -46.41 -16.73
CA LEU A 384 -3.46 -46.07 -18.13
C LEU A 384 -2.26 -46.39 -19.03
N ARG A 385 -1.04 -46.07 -18.58
CA ARG A 385 0.20 -46.41 -19.31
C ARG A 385 0.42 -47.92 -19.39
N GLU A 386 0.12 -48.65 -18.32
CA GLU A 386 0.23 -50.11 -18.29
C GLU A 386 -0.76 -50.78 -19.26
N GLU A 387 -2.02 -50.32 -19.28
CA GLU A 387 -3.05 -50.78 -20.21
C GLU A 387 -2.66 -50.54 -21.67
N GLU A 388 -2.15 -49.35 -22.00
CA GLU A 388 -1.65 -49.05 -23.34
C GLU A 388 -0.47 -49.96 -23.71
N GLY A 389 0.45 -50.18 -22.76
CA GLY A 389 1.57 -51.09 -22.95
C GLY A 389 1.12 -52.52 -23.26
N LEU A 390 0.07 -53.01 -22.59
CA LEU A 390 -0.54 -54.31 -22.89
C LEU A 390 -1.17 -54.35 -24.28
N ARG A 391 -1.94 -53.31 -24.65
CA ARG A 391 -2.57 -53.22 -25.98
C ARG A 391 -1.54 -53.18 -27.10
N LYS A 392 -0.47 -52.39 -26.95
CA LYS A 392 0.64 -52.35 -27.91
C LYS A 392 1.32 -53.72 -28.04
N ARG A 393 1.53 -54.44 -26.93
CA ARG A 393 2.08 -55.81 -26.97
C ARG A 393 1.15 -56.79 -27.67
N GLN A 394 -0.14 -56.72 -27.40
CA GLN A 394 -1.15 -57.58 -28.03
C GLN A 394 -1.25 -57.30 -29.53
N ALA A 395 -1.36 -56.03 -29.94
CA ALA A 395 -1.40 -55.64 -31.35
C ALA A 395 -0.12 -56.07 -32.10
N ASN A 396 1.05 -55.94 -31.48
CA ASN A 396 2.31 -56.44 -32.05
C ASN A 396 2.33 -57.97 -32.16
N SER A 397 1.78 -58.68 -31.18
CA SER A 397 1.63 -60.14 -31.22
C SER A 397 0.68 -60.59 -32.34
N ASP A 398 -0.48 -59.96 -32.45
CA ASP A 398 -1.47 -60.24 -33.49
C ASP A 398 -0.92 -59.93 -34.88
N LYS A 399 -0.17 -58.83 -35.02
CA LYS A 399 0.56 -58.50 -36.25
C LYS A 399 1.53 -59.61 -36.63
N ARG A 400 2.40 -60.05 -35.70
CA ARG A 400 3.34 -61.16 -35.93
C ARG A 400 2.63 -62.46 -36.30
N TYR A 401 1.52 -62.77 -35.64
CA TYR A 401 0.71 -63.95 -35.93
C TYR A 401 0.12 -63.88 -37.35
N SER A 402 -0.45 -62.73 -37.71
CA SER A 402 -1.02 -62.48 -39.04
C SER A 402 0.03 -62.53 -40.15
N GLU A 403 1.24 -62.04 -39.90
CA GLU A 403 2.37 -62.14 -40.83
C GLU A 403 2.80 -63.61 -41.02
N ALA A 404 2.92 -64.36 -39.92
CA ALA A 404 3.29 -65.78 -39.97
C ALA A 404 2.24 -66.64 -40.71
N HIS A 405 0.95 -66.42 -40.48
CA HIS A 405 -0.14 -67.19 -41.12
C HIS A 405 -0.49 -66.67 -42.53
N GLY A 406 -0.30 -65.39 -42.79
CA GLY A 406 -0.48 -64.79 -44.12
C GLY A 406 0.56 -65.30 -45.14
N LEU A 407 1.78 -65.59 -44.67
CA LEU A 407 2.80 -66.26 -45.47
C LEU A 407 2.39 -67.68 -45.89
N GLN A 408 1.61 -68.41 -45.09
CA GLN A 408 1.10 -69.74 -45.46
C GLN A 408 0.01 -69.70 -46.54
N ARG A 409 -0.75 -68.60 -46.68
CA ARG A 409 -1.79 -68.46 -47.73
C ARG A 409 -1.28 -67.95 -49.07
N ARG A 410 -0.03 -67.47 -49.15
CA ARG A 410 0.61 -67.03 -50.41
C ARG A 410 1.47 -68.11 -51.10
N VAL A 411 1.54 -69.32 -50.53
CA VAL A 411 2.39 -70.43 -51.03
C VAL A 411 1.57 -71.55 -51.68
N VAL A 412 0.33 -71.26 -52.08
CA VAL A 412 -0.49 -72.08 -52.99
C VAL A 412 -0.83 -71.21 -54.19
#